data_AF-A0A7S4MP20-F1
#
_entry.id   AF-A0A7S4MP20-F1
#
_cell.length_a   1.000
_cell.length_b   1.000
_cell.length_c   1.000
_cell.angle_alpha   90.00
_cell.angle_beta   90.00
_cell.angle_gamma   90.00
#
_symmetry.space_group_name_H-M   'P 1'
#
loop_
_entity.id
_entity.type
_entity.pdbx_description
1 polymer ?
#
loop_
_entity_poly.entity_id
_entity_poly.type
_entity_poly.pdbx_seq_one_letter_code
_entity_poly.pdbx_strand_id
1 'polypeptide(L)'
;HVKYRRLCSFADSYIQVLFGVLLVKDLNKLKEQSVNASRIEDLLAADFTPLGKQMADLVAQVVEVREAANQQITLWKEKENDKEKLEQTFEQPLLQATNESFVKENETQREQAQNIYAINALKRIKAKLQGSENPGTRQSVSEQVDSVIESATSVDNLAVLYEGWTAWI
;
A
#
# COMPACT_ATOMS: atom_id res chain seq x y z
N HIS A 1 10.67 -10.73 97.17
CA HIS A 1 10.80 -10.28 95.77
C HIS A 1 9.52 -10.39 94.91
N VAL A 2 8.39 -10.79 95.48
CA VAL A 2 7.13 -11.03 94.75
C VAL A 2 6.33 -9.77 94.38
N LYS A 3 6.58 -8.60 95.01
CA LYS A 3 5.73 -7.41 94.82
C LYS A 3 6.17 -6.44 93.71
N TYR A 4 7.47 -6.24 93.49
CA TYR A 4 7.95 -5.22 92.56
C TYR A 4 7.96 -5.65 91.09
N ARG A 5 8.19 -6.93 90.78
CA ARG A 5 8.22 -7.41 89.38
C ARG A 5 6.85 -7.29 88.71
N ARG A 6 5.77 -7.49 89.47
CA ARG A 6 4.38 -7.38 88.99
C ARG A 6 3.99 -5.95 88.63
N LEU A 7 4.55 -4.95 89.32
CA LEU A 7 4.29 -3.53 89.03
C LEU A 7 4.99 -3.08 87.74
N CYS A 8 6.24 -3.51 87.52
CA CYS A 8 6.97 -3.22 86.29
C CYS A 8 6.38 -3.92 85.05
N SER A 9 5.93 -5.19 85.17
CA SER A 9 5.28 -5.88 84.04
C SER A 9 3.88 -5.35 83.75
N PHE A 10 3.14 -4.88 84.76
CA PHE A 10 1.82 -4.30 84.57
C PHE A 10 1.89 -2.94 83.86
N ALA A 11 2.89 -2.11 84.21
CA ALA A 11 3.16 -0.86 83.52
C ALA A 11 3.60 -1.08 82.06
N ASP A 12 4.46 -2.08 81.80
CA ASP A 12 4.89 -2.46 80.46
C ASP A 12 3.71 -3.01 79.63
N SER A 13 2.85 -3.84 80.24
CA SER A 13 1.62 -4.33 79.59
C SER A 13 0.64 -3.21 79.27
N TYR A 14 0.47 -2.22 80.15
CA TYR A 14 -0.47 -1.13 79.93
C TYR A 14 0.01 -0.15 78.84
N ILE A 15 1.31 0.16 78.82
CA ILE A 15 1.91 0.98 77.75
C ILE A 15 1.82 0.24 76.41
N GLN A 16 2.12 -1.07 76.37
CA GLN A 16 1.99 -1.87 75.14
C GLN A 16 0.54 -1.95 74.65
N VAL A 17 -0.44 -2.06 75.55
CA VAL A 17 -1.86 -2.08 75.16
C VAL A 17 -2.32 -0.72 74.66
N LEU A 18 -1.93 0.38 75.32
CA LEU A 18 -2.28 1.72 74.84
C LEU A 18 -1.64 2.05 73.50
N PHE A 19 -0.36 1.68 73.31
CA PHE A 19 0.33 1.85 72.03
C PHE A 19 -0.31 0.99 70.94
N GLY A 20 -0.72 -0.24 71.28
CA GLY A 20 -1.50 -1.11 70.39
C GLY A 20 -2.86 -0.50 70.01
N VAL A 21 -3.60 0.08 70.95
CA VAL A 21 -4.90 0.72 70.68
C VAL A 21 -4.74 1.99 69.84
N LEU A 22 -3.71 2.80 70.07
CA LEU A 22 -3.39 3.98 69.27
C LEU A 22 -2.98 3.59 67.84
N LEU A 23 -2.07 2.63 67.69
CA LEU A 23 -1.66 2.11 66.38
C LEU A 23 -2.83 1.48 65.63
N VAL A 24 -3.72 0.73 66.30
CA VAL A 24 -4.91 0.15 65.66
C VAL A 24 -5.89 1.23 65.21
N LYS A 25 -6.06 2.31 65.96
CA LYS A 25 -6.89 3.46 65.55
C LYS A 25 -6.29 4.18 64.34
N ASP A 26 -4.99 4.43 64.34
CA ASP A 26 -4.32 5.10 63.21
C ASP A 26 -4.28 4.21 61.96
N LEU A 27 -4.08 2.90 62.12
CA LEU A 27 -4.19 1.92 61.04
C LEU A 27 -5.61 1.84 60.49
N ASN A 28 -6.63 1.85 61.35
CA ASN A 28 -8.03 1.87 60.89
C ASN A 28 -8.36 3.19 60.18
N LYS A 29 -7.83 4.32 60.64
CA LYS A 29 -8.03 5.63 60.01
C LYS A 29 -7.36 5.71 58.62
N LEU A 30 -6.15 5.13 58.49
CA LEU A 30 -5.47 4.99 57.20
C LEU A 30 -6.18 3.98 56.27
N LYS A 31 -6.73 2.91 56.82
CA LYS A 31 -7.54 1.93 56.06
C LYS A 31 -8.86 2.52 55.58
N GLU A 32 -9.54 3.34 56.39
CA GLU A 32 -10.73 4.08 55.96
C GLU A 32 -10.39 5.10 54.86
N GLN A 33 -9.23 5.77 54.95
CA GLN A 33 -8.76 6.66 53.89
C GLN A 33 -8.33 5.92 52.61
N SER A 34 -7.73 4.73 52.70
CA SER A 34 -7.37 3.93 51.52
C SER A 34 -8.60 3.31 50.84
N VAL A 35 -9.62 2.92 51.59
CA VAL A 35 -10.91 2.45 51.04
C VAL A 35 -11.67 3.60 50.35
N ASN A 36 -11.50 4.84 50.79
CA ASN A 36 -12.03 6.00 50.07
C ASN A 36 -11.21 6.33 48.81
N ALA A 37 -9.89 6.13 48.83
CA ALA A 37 -9.04 6.26 47.65
C ALA A 37 -9.35 5.19 46.58
N SER A 38 -9.58 3.94 46.99
CA SER A 38 -9.98 2.87 46.07
C SER A 38 -11.38 3.11 45.48
N ARG A 39 -12.32 3.70 46.24
CA ARG A 39 -13.62 4.13 45.68
C ARG A 39 -13.49 5.24 44.64
N ILE A 40 -12.51 6.13 44.78
CA ILE A 40 -12.24 7.18 43.79
C ILE A 40 -11.59 6.56 42.53
N GLU A 41 -10.67 5.60 42.70
CA GLU A 41 -10.12 4.82 41.58
C GLU A 41 -11.19 3.96 40.88
N ASP A 42 -12.10 3.33 41.60
CA ASP A 42 -13.18 2.51 41.03
C ASP A 42 -14.22 3.36 40.29
N LEU A 43 -14.55 4.56 40.77
CA LEU A 43 -15.46 5.49 40.08
C LEU A 43 -14.79 6.09 38.83
N LEU A 44 -13.51 6.44 38.89
CA LEU A 44 -12.75 6.88 37.72
C LEU A 44 -12.56 5.74 36.71
N ALA A 45 -12.30 4.50 37.16
CA ALA A 45 -12.18 3.35 36.29
C ALA A 45 -13.52 3.03 35.61
N ALA A 46 -14.64 3.03 36.34
CA ALA A 46 -15.96 2.75 35.80
C ALA A 46 -16.38 3.75 34.71
N ASP A 47 -16.17 5.05 34.93
CA ASP A 47 -16.60 6.11 34.00
C ASP A 47 -15.78 6.12 32.69
N PHE A 48 -14.52 5.67 32.71
CA PHE A 48 -13.66 5.61 31.52
C PHE A 48 -13.55 4.21 30.90
N THR A 49 -14.10 3.14 31.50
CA THR A 49 -14.16 1.81 30.87
C THR A 49 -14.88 1.76 29.52
N PRO A 50 -16.01 2.47 29.27
CA PRO A 50 -16.65 2.43 27.97
C PRO A 50 -15.83 3.21 26.94
N LEU A 51 -15.20 4.32 27.35
CA LEU A 51 -14.32 5.10 26.48
C LEU A 51 -13.04 4.33 26.12
N GLY A 52 -12.48 3.56 27.05
CA GLY A 52 -11.33 2.68 26.81
C GLY A 52 -11.66 1.55 25.83
N LYS A 53 -12.86 0.95 25.94
CA LYS A 53 -13.35 -0.04 24.96
C LYS A 53 -13.60 0.59 23.59
N GLN A 54 -14.25 1.75 23.54
CA GLN A 54 -14.47 2.48 22.29
C GLN A 54 -13.16 2.92 21.62
N MET A 55 -12.17 3.33 22.41
CA MET A 55 -10.83 3.67 21.92
C MET A 55 -10.10 2.43 21.39
N ALA A 56 -10.22 1.29 22.07
CA ALA A 56 -9.64 0.03 21.61
C ALA A 56 -10.30 -0.47 20.31
N ASP A 57 -11.63 -0.39 20.21
CA ASP A 57 -12.38 -0.74 19.00
C ASP A 57 -12.08 0.22 17.85
N LEU A 58 -11.96 1.52 18.12
CA LEU A 58 -11.58 2.52 17.12
C LEU A 58 -10.14 2.30 16.65
N VAL A 59 -9.21 1.98 17.56
CA VAL A 59 -7.83 1.64 17.20
C VAL A 59 -7.79 0.35 16.37
N ALA A 60 -8.57 -0.66 16.71
CA ALA A 60 -8.68 -1.90 15.94
C ALA A 60 -9.20 -1.62 14.52
N GLN A 61 -10.27 -0.82 14.38
CA GLN A 61 -10.82 -0.42 13.09
C GLN A 61 -9.82 0.41 12.26
N VAL A 62 -9.10 1.35 12.87
CA VAL A 62 -8.08 2.15 12.18
C VAL A 62 -6.90 1.29 11.74
N VAL A 63 -6.50 0.30 12.54
CA VAL A 63 -5.46 -0.67 12.16
C VAL A 63 -5.91 -1.52 10.99
N GLU A 64 -7.14 -2.03 11.01
CA GLU A 64 -7.70 -2.83 9.92
C GLU A 64 -7.81 -2.02 8.62
N VAL A 65 -8.30 -0.77 8.68
CA VAL A 65 -8.36 0.14 7.53
C VAL A 65 -6.97 0.46 7.00
N ARG A 66 -5.98 0.67 7.89
CA ARG A 66 -4.58 0.90 7.51
C ARG A 66 -3.98 -0.33 6.83
N GLU A 67 -4.24 -1.52 7.34
CA GLU A 67 -3.75 -2.77 6.77
C GLU A 67 -4.41 -3.05 5.42
N ALA A 68 -5.71 -2.86 5.29
CA ALA A 68 -6.43 -2.95 4.02
C ALA A 68 -5.90 -1.94 2.99
N ALA A 69 -5.66 -0.69 3.40
CA ALA A 69 -5.07 0.32 2.53
C ALA A 69 -3.63 -0.05 2.09
N ASN A 70 -2.82 -0.59 3.01
CA ASN A 70 -1.47 -1.05 2.68
C ASN A 70 -1.49 -2.25 1.73
N GLN A 71 -2.43 -3.21 1.92
CA GLN A 71 -2.65 -4.32 1.00
C GLN A 71 -3.08 -3.85 -0.38
N GLN A 72 -3.94 -2.82 -0.45
CA GLN A 72 -4.25 -2.19 -1.72
C GLN A 72 -2.97 -1.57 -2.32
N ILE A 73 -2.23 -0.75 -1.59
CA ILE A 73 -0.99 -0.15 -2.11
C ILE A 73 -0.01 -1.21 -2.64
N THR A 74 0.14 -2.35 -1.98
CA THR A 74 0.99 -3.45 -2.48
C THR A 74 0.43 -4.06 -3.77
N LEU A 75 -0.87 -4.36 -3.83
CA LEU A 75 -1.51 -4.90 -5.03
C LEU A 75 -1.43 -3.92 -6.22
N TRP A 76 -1.51 -2.63 -5.95
CA TRP A 76 -1.39 -1.59 -6.97
C TRP A 76 0.05 -1.48 -7.47
N LYS A 77 1.04 -1.56 -6.58
CA LYS A 77 2.46 -1.63 -6.94
C LYS A 77 2.81 -2.90 -7.71
N GLU A 78 2.24 -4.04 -7.34
CA GLU A 78 2.40 -5.30 -8.08
C GLU A 78 1.79 -5.20 -9.48
N LYS A 79 0.58 -4.63 -9.61
CA LYS A 79 -0.03 -4.36 -10.92
C LYS A 79 0.76 -3.37 -11.76
N GLU A 80 1.37 -2.36 -11.13
CA GLU A 80 2.22 -1.38 -11.79
C GLU A 80 3.53 -2.03 -12.25
N ASN A 81 4.15 -2.86 -11.41
CA ASN A 81 5.29 -3.70 -11.80
C ASN A 81 4.92 -4.71 -12.89
N ASP A 82 3.74 -5.32 -12.86
CA ASP A 82 3.27 -6.24 -13.90
C ASP A 82 3.01 -5.50 -15.20
N LYS A 83 2.51 -4.26 -15.15
CA LYS A 83 2.39 -3.36 -16.31
C LYS A 83 3.76 -2.97 -16.83
N GLU A 84 4.70 -2.56 -15.99
CA GLU A 84 6.08 -2.25 -16.38
C GLU A 84 6.78 -3.50 -16.94
N LYS A 85 6.54 -4.68 -16.38
CA LYS A 85 7.07 -5.95 -16.85
C LYS A 85 6.42 -6.38 -18.16
N LEU A 86 5.13 -6.10 -18.36
CA LEU A 86 4.44 -6.27 -19.63
C LEU A 86 4.99 -5.29 -20.66
N GLU A 87 5.20 -4.02 -20.32
CA GLU A 87 5.78 -2.99 -21.19
C GLU A 87 7.26 -3.26 -21.52
N GLN A 88 8.04 -3.81 -20.58
CA GLN A 88 9.42 -4.25 -20.81
C GLN A 88 9.49 -5.56 -21.61
N THR A 89 8.54 -6.49 -21.43
CA THR A 89 8.40 -7.70 -22.26
C THR A 89 7.85 -7.35 -23.66
N PHE A 90 7.18 -6.20 -23.80
CA PHE A 90 6.60 -5.71 -25.05
C PHE A 90 7.63 -5.12 -26.04
N GLU A 91 8.90 -4.96 -25.62
CA GLU A 91 10.01 -4.45 -26.42
C GLU A 91 10.87 -5.55 -27.12
N GLN A 92 10.40 -6.82 -27.26
CA GLN A 92 10.67 -7.79 -28.38
C GLN A 92 10.47 -9.27 -27.95
N PRO A 93 10.01 -10.22 -28.81
CA PRO A 93 9.21 -10.14 -30.03
C PRO A 93 7.85 -10.86 -29.89
N LEU A 94 6.75 -10.15 -30.14
CA LEU A 94 5.37 -10.67 -30.09
C LEU A 94 5.00 -11.48 -31.36
N LEU A 95 5.94 -12.25 -31.91
CA LEU A 95 5.75 -13.08 -33.10
C LEU A 95 5.67 -14.58 -32.81
N GLN A 96 5.81 -15.02 -31.55
CA GLN A 96 6.00 -16.44 -31.23
C GLN A 96 4.87 -17.12 -30.43
N ALA A 97 3.85 -16.38 -29.99
CA ALA A 97 2.84 -16.88 -29.05
C ALA A 97 1.42 -17.06 -29.62
N THR A 98 1.25 -17.32 -30.93
CA THR A 98 -0.09 -17.60 -31.50
C THR A 98 -0.24 -18.95 -32.20
N ASN A 99 0.72 -19.87 -32.07
CA ASN A 99 0.60 -21.18 -32.74
C ASN A 99 0.18 -22.37 -31.86
N GLU A 100 -0.07 -22.24 -30.54
CA GLU A 100 -0.31 -23.43 -29.70
C GLU A 100 -1.50 -23.43 -28.73
N SER A 101 -2.46 -22.50 -28.79
CA SER A 101 -3.71 -22.67 -28.01
C SER A 101 -4.96 -22.60 -28.88
N PHE A 102 -5.38 -23.80 -29.25
CA PHE A 102 -6.61 -24.21 -29.90
C PHE A 102 -7.89 -23.56 -29.31
N VAL A 103 -8.71 -23.02 -30.22
CA VAL A 103 -10.17 -23.19 -30.32
C VAL A 103 -11.03 -22.75 -29.13
N LYS A 104 -11.41 -21.47 -29.15
CA LYS A 104 -12.78 -20.95 -29.01
C LYS A 104 -12.75 -19.45 -29.38
N GLU A 105 -13.91 -18.86 -29.72
CA GLU A 105 -14.15 -17.42 -29.96
C GLU A 105 -13.92 -16.85 -31.39
N ASN A 106 -14.99 -16.75 -32.17
CA ASN A 106 -14.99 -16.05 -33.46
C ASN A 106 -15.17 -14.51 -33.34
N GLU A 107 -15.56 -14.00 -32.18
CA GLU A 107 -15.70 -12.55 -31.93
C GLU A 107 -14.45 -11.98 -31.26
N THR A 108 -13.97 -12.63 -30.20
CA THR A 108 -12.76 -12.23 -29.47
C THR A 108 -11.52 -12.27 -30.35
N GLN A 109 -11.42 -13.19 -31.33
CA GLN A 109 -10.31 -13.20 -32.31
C GLN A 109 -10.31 -11.98 -33.26
N ARG A 110 -11.49 -11.48 -33.67
CA ARG A 110 -11.57 -10.28 -34.52
C ARG A 110 -11.20 -9.04 -33.74
N GLU A 111 -11.68 -8.93 -32.50
CA GLU A 111 -11.32 -7.85 -31.59
C GLU A 111 -9.84 -7.87 -31.25
N GLN A 112 -9.27 -9.06 -30.99
CA GLN A 112 -7.84 -9.26 -30.80
C GLN A 112 -7.03 -8.86 -32.06
N ALA A 113 -7.48 -9.25 -33.25
CA ALA A 113 -6.82 -8.88 -34.51
C ALA A 113 -6.86 -7.36 -34.79
N GLN A 114 -7.98 -6.69 -34.50
CA GLN A 114 -8.09 -5.23 -34.58
C GLN A 114 -7.17 -4.53 -33.58
N ASN A 115 -7.10 -5.07 -32.36
CA ASN A 115 -6.20 -4.56 -31.33
C ASN A 115 -4.73 -4.70 -31.78
N ILE A 116 -4.37 -5.82 -32.42
CA ILE A 116 -3.03 -5.99 -33.01
C ILE A 116 -2.73 -4.96 -34.10
N TYR A 117 -3.67 -4.71 -35.03
CA TYR A 117 -3.48 -3.69 -36.06
C TYR A 117 -3.32 -2.29 -35.47
N ALA A 118 -4.16 -1.93 -34.49
CA ALA A 118 -4.10 -0.65 -33.79
C ALA A 118 -2.76 -0.49 -33.04
N ILE A 119 -2.32 -1.54 -32.33
CA ILE A 119 -1.03 -1.58 -31.66
C ILE A 119 0.12 -1.38 -32.65
N ASN A 120 0.10 -2.06 -33.79
CA ASN A 120 1.15 -1.93 -34.81
C ASN A 120 1.16 -0.54 -35.44
N ALA A 121 -0.01 0.04 -35.70
CA ALA A 121 -0.13 1.42 -36.16
C ALA A 121 0.48 2.39 -35.14
N LEU A 122 0.16 2.24 -33.85
CA LEU A 122 0.72 3.06 -32.76
C LEU A 122 2.24 2.90 -32.65
N LYS A 123 2.77 1.68 -32.74
CA LYS A 123 4.22 1.42 -32.74
C LYS A 123 4.90 2.15 -33.89
N ARG A 124 4.33 2.10 -35.09
CA ARG A 124 4.88 2.79 -36.26
C ARG A 124 4.81 4.31 -36.11
N ILE A 125 3.71 4.85 -35.61
CA ILE A 125 3.56 6.29 -35.34
C ILE A 125 4.61 6.74 -34.31
N LYS A 126 4.76 6.00 -33.21
CA LYS A 126 5.77 6.28 -32.18
C LYS A 126 7.19 6.24 -32.77
N ALA A 127 7.52 5.24 -33.59
CA ALA A 127 8.82 5.13 -34.24
C ALA A 127 9.10 6.31 -35.19
N LYS A 128 8.10 6.74 -35.98
CA LYS A 128 8.20 7.93 -36.84
C LYS A 128 8.43 9.22 -36.06
N LEU A 129 7.75 9.41 -34.92
CA LEU A 129 7.91 10.59 -34.06
C LEU A 129 9.24 10.60 -33.31
N GLN A 130 9.77 9.43 -32.97
CA GLN A 130 11.05 9.31 -32.26
C GLN A 130 12.27 9.37 -33.19
N GLY A 131 12.07 9.29 -34.50
CA GLY A 131 13.13 9.23 -35.51
C GLY A 131 13.81 7.85 -35.56
N SER A 132 13.14 6.79 -35.10
CA SER A 132 13.71 5.44 -34.99
C SER A 132 12.98 4.42 -35.90
N GLU A 133 12.53 4.85 -37.09
CA GLU A 133 11.87 3.94 -38.04
C GLU A 133 12.82 2.81 -38.50
N ASN A 134 14.13 3.07 -38.52
CA ASN A 134 15.16 2.07 -38.77
C ASN A 134 15.80 1.59 -37.45
N PRO A 135 15.91 0.27 -37.22
CA PRO A 135 16.49 -0.26 -35.99
C PRO A 135 17.96 0.15 -35.89
N GLY A 136 18.31 0.87 -34.83
CA GLY A 136 19.70 1.21 -34.49
C GLY A 136 20.17 2.60 -34.90
N THR A 137 19.33 3.46 -35.48
CA THR A 137 19.71 4.86 -35.75
C THR A 137 18.56 5.80 -35.49
N ARG A 138 18.75 6.71 -34.53
CA ARG A 138 17.84 7.83 -34.29
C ARG A 138 18.20 8.95 -35.26
N GLN A 139 17.35 9.19 -36.25
CA GLN A 139 17.51 10.25 -37.23
C GLN A 139 17.17 11.60 -36.62
N SER A 140 17.92 12.63 -37.00
CA SER A 140 17.54 14.02 -36.76
C SER A 140 16.35 14.40 -37.65
N VAL A 141 15.65 15.48 -37.29
CA VAL A 141 14.52 15.98 -38.10
C VAL A 141 14.96 16.32 -39.53
N SER A 142 16.17 16.88 -39.70
CA SER A 142 16.71 17.20 -41.04
C SER A 142 16.88 15.93 -41.87
N GLU A 143 17.59 14.93 -41.33
CA GLU A 143 17.84 13.66 -42.02
C GLU A 143 16.54 12.92 -42.35
N GLN A 144 15.56 12.97 -41.44
CA GLN A 144 14.26 12.35 -41.67
C GLN A 144 13.51 13.05 -42.82
N VAL A 145 13.52 14.38 -42.86
CA VAL A 145 12.90 15.16 -43.93
C VAL A 145 13.60 14.89 -45.26
N ASP A 146 14.93 14.91 -45.28
CA ASP A 146 15.73 14.67 -46.49
C ASP A 146 15.46 13.26 -47.05
N SER A 147 15.46 12.23 -46.19
CA SER A 147 15.15 10.83 -46.56
C SER A 147 13.72 10.67 -47.11
N VAL A 148 12.74 11.36 -46.51
CA VAL A 148 11.35 11.33 -46.98
C VAL A 148 11.22 12.00 -48.35
N ILE A 149 11.88 13.13 -48.57
CA ILE A 149 11.88 13.82 -49.86
C ILE A 149 12.54 12.95 -50.93
N GLU A 150 13.70 12.37 -50.65
CA GLU A 150 14.41 11.47 -51.57
C GLU A 150 13.52 10.28 -51.96
N SER A 151 12.89 9.65 -50.97
CA SER A 151 11.97 8.52 -51.21
C SER A 151 10.74 8.92 -52.02
N ALA A 152 10.18 10.11 -51.78
CA ALA A 152 8.98 10.59 -52.46
C ALA A 152 9.25 11.10 -53.89
N THR A 153 10.47 11.54 -54.17
CA THR A 153 10.89 12.06 -55.49
C THR A 153 11.60 11.01 -56.35
N SER A 154 11.88 9.83 -55.79
CA SER A 154 12.51 8.71 -56.52
C SER A 154 11.62 8.23 -57.68
N VAL A 155 12.19 8.24 -58.89
CA VAL A 155 11.54 7.77 -60.11
C VAL A 155 11.12 6.30 -60.00
N ASP A 156 11.91 5.47 -59.32
CA ASP A 156 11.61 4.05 -59.12
C ASP A 156 10.35 3.84 -58.28
N ASN A 157 10.15 4.67 -57.25
CA ASN A 157 8.96 4.62 -56.41
C ASN A 157 7.72 5.16 -57.15
N LEU A 158 7.91 6.24 -57.92
CA LEU A 158 6.83 6.86 -58.70
C LEU A 158 6.34 5.95 -59.83
N ALA A 159 7.24 5.18 -60.47
CA ALA A 159 6.90 4.30 -61.57
C ALA A 159 6.07 3.06 -61.17
N VAL A 160 6.12 2.65 -59.89
CA VAL A 160 5.39 1.48 -59.36
C VAL A 160 4.00 1.87 -58.82
N LEU A 161 3.69 3.17 -58.73
CA LEU A 161 2.37 3.62 -58.30
C LEU A 161 1.28 3.13 -59.27
N TYR A 162 0.10 2.85 -58.72
CA TYR A 162 -1.05 2.49 -59.54
C TYR A 162 -1.37 3.61 -60.54
N GLU A 163 -1.72 3.25 -61.78
CA GLU A 163 -1.87 4.17 -62.93
C GLU A 163 -2.76 5.39 -62.65
N GLY A 164 -3.80 5.22 -61.81
CA GLY A 164 -4.69 6.30 -61.42
C GLY A 164 -4.09 7.36 -60.48
N TRP A 165 -2.85 7.17 -60.00
CA TRP A 165 -2.12 8.18 -59.21
C TRP A 165 -1.45 9.25 -60.06
N THR A 166 -1.36 9.07 -61.39
CA THR A 166 -0.84 10.05 -62.36
C THR A 166 0.46 10.74 -61.92
N ALA A 167 1.47 9.95 -61.56
CA ALA A 167 2.73 10.44 -60.97
C ALA A 167 3.58 11.35 -61.88
N TRP A 168 3.18 11.53 -63.13
CA TRP A 168 3.88 12.28 -64.17
C TRP A 168 3.35 13.71 -64.41
N ILE A 169 2.23 14.07 -63.79
CA ILE A 169 1.60 15.40 -63.91
C ILE A 169 2.27 16.37 -62.94
#